data_AF-A0A972XJT6-F1
#
_entry.id   AF-A0A972XJT6-F1
#
_cell.length_a   1.000
_cell.length_b   1.000
_cell.length_c   1.000
_cell.angle_alpha   90.00
_cell.angle_beta   90.00
_cell.angle_gamma   90.00
#
_symmetry.space_group_name_H-M   'P 1'
#
loop_
_entity.id
_entity.type
_entity.pdbx_description
1 polymer ?
#
loop_
_entity_poly.entity_id
_entity_poly.type
_entity_poly.pdbx_seq_one_letter_code
_entity_poly.pdbx_strand_id
1 'polypeptide(L)'
;MIKYVVALFILLISSCNKSNLSPACFKGKLVAKGVCMNYVIQITEGDVDKALYEPSWQNPLTNTTYQNVFGLGSICTFPSTIKEGDEFYFSIPKNPIVQNCPQCKAFSPIPSKKISIEICNLGVL
;
A
#
# COMPACT_ATOMS: atom_id res chain seq x y z
N MET A 1 -39.66 -43.27 35.63
CA MET A 1 -39.85 -41.90 36.19
C MET A 1 -38.73 -41.02 35.66
N ILE A 2 -39.12 -39.94 35.00
CA ILE A 2 -38.31 -38.96 34.28
C ILE A 2 -37.30 -38.23 35.17
N LYS A 3 -36.11 -37.88 34.63
CA LYS A 3 -35.49 -36.56 34.84
C LYS A 3 -34.38 -36.31 33.80
N TYR A 4 -34.78 -35.61 32.74
CA TYR A 4 -33.97 -35.15 31.63
C TYR A 4 -32.81 -34.26 32.11
N VAL A 5 -31.59 -34.61 31.70
CA VAL A 5 -30.44 -33.71 31.80
C VAL A 5 -30.51 -32.76 30.60
N VAL A 6 -30.94 -31.53 30.86
CA VAL A 6 -31.05 -30.47 29.85
C VAL A 6 -29.64 -30.02 29.47
N ALA A 7 -29.17 -30.44 28.29
CA ALA A 7 -27.96 -29.92 27.68
C ALA A 7 -28.24 -28.52 27.10
N LEU A 8 -27.75 -27.49 27.79
CA LEU A 8 -27.84 -26.10 27.36
C LEU A 8 -26.76 -25.84 26.29
N PHE A 9 -27.10 -26.04 25.02
CA PHE A 9 -26.28 -25.60 23.89
C PHE A 9 -26.42 -24.08 23.75
N ILE A 10 -25.43 -23.34 24.27
CA ILE A 10 -25.32 -21.89 24.08
C ILE A 10 -24.97 -21.65 22.61
N LEU A 11 -25.98 -21.28 21.82
CA LEU A 11 -25.80 -20.72 20.48
C LEU A 11 -25.05 -19.39 20.61
N LEU A 12 -23.74 -19.44 20.41
CA LEU A 12 -22.92 -18.26 20.15
C LEU A 12 -23.38 -17.68 18.80
N ILE A 13 -24.28 -16.71 18.88
CA ILE A 13 -24.61 -15.79 17.79
C ILE A 13 -23.37 -14.94 17.49
N SER A 14 -22.48 -15.46 16.66
CA SER A 14 -21.40 -14.69 16.05
C SER A 14 -22.02 -13.64 15.15
N SER A 15 -22.34 -12.47 15.72
CA SER A 15 -22.70 -11.28 14.95
C SER A 15 -21.46 -10.86 14.16
N CYS A 16 -21.37 -11.34 12.92
CA CYS A 16 -20.38 -10.91 11.97
C CYS A 16 -20.79 -9.51 11.51
N ASN A 17 -20.33 -8.49 12.24
CA ASN A 17 -20.38 -7.13 11.76
C ASN A 17 -19.59 -7.10 10.46
N LYS A 18 -20.28 -6.93 9.32
CA LYS A 18 -19.65 -6.43 8.10
C LYS A 18 -19.19 -5.01 8.42
N SER A 19 -18.02 -4.88 9.03
CA SER A 19 -17.27 -3.64 8.99
C SER A 19 -17.14 -3.29 7.51
N ASN A 20 -17.66 -2.13 7.11
CA ASN A 20 -17.37 -1.56 5.80
C ASN A 20 -15.86 -1.67 5.61
N LEU A 21 -15.41 -2.60 4.77
CA LEU A 21 -14.00 -2.87 4.58
C LEU A 21 -13.43 -1.62 3.91
N SER A 22 -12.88 -0.71 4.72
CA SER A 22 -11.92 0.26 4.24
C SER A 22 -10.91 -0.53 3.39
N PRO A 23 -10.51 -0.03 2.21
CA PRO A 23 -9.54 -0.75 1.40
C PRO A 23 -8.34 -1.12 2.29
N ALA A 24 -7.87 -2.37 2.16
CA ALA A 24 -6.78 -2.85 2.99
C ALA A 24 -5.58 -1.91 2.85
N CYS A 25 -5.16 -1.33 3.97
CA CYS A 25 -4.00 -0.46 3.99
C CYS A 25 -2.75 -1.32 4.15
N PHE A 26 -1.84 -1.17 3.21
CA PHE A 26 -0.51 -1.77 3.21
C PHE A 26 0.48 -0.77 3.82
N LYS A 27 1.59 -1.25 4.38
CA LYS A 27 2.66 -0.39 4.86
C LYS A 27 3.77 -0.33 3.81
N GLY A 28 4.20 0.88 3.49
CA GLY A 28 5.31 1.12 2.58
C GLY A 28 6.34 2.08 3.15
N LYS A 29 7.50 2.11 2.53
CA LYS A 29 8.60 3.03 2.80
C LYS A 29 9.05 3.71 1.51
N LEU A 30 9.23 5.03 1.53
CA LEU A 30 9.81 5.75 0.41
C LEU A 30 11.33 5.52 0.42
N VAL A 31 11.84 4.62 -0.42
CA VAL A 31 13.26 4.21 -0.40
C VAL A 31 14.14 5.00 -1.37
N ALA A 32 13.54 5.63 -2.39
CA ALA A 32 14.23 6.58 -3.26
C ALA A 32 13.27 7.64 -3.79
N LYS A 33 13.69 8.91 -3.76
CA LYS A 33 12.98 10.11 -4.16
C LYS A 33 13.73 10.77 -5.31
N GLY A 34 13.47 10.30 -6.53
CA GLY A 34 14.02 10.86 -7.76
C GLY A 34 13.41 12.21 -8.14
N VAL A 35 13.91 12.81 -9.22
CA VAL A 35 13.31 14.02 -9.79
C VAL A 35 11.95 13.72 -10.42
N CYS A 36 11.07 14.71 -10.47
CA CYS A 36 9.77 14.60 -11.13
C CYS A 36 8.88 13.48 -10.60
N MET A 37 8.88 13.25 -9.27
CA MET A 37 8.06 12.23 -8.63
C MET A 37 8.37 10.80 -9.09
N ASN A 38 9.53 10.56 -9.71
CA ASN A 38 10.05 9.23 -10.01
C ASN A 38 10.53 8.58 -8.72
N TYR A 39 9.57 8.15 -7.91
CA TYR A 39 9.77 7.63 -6.56
C TYR A 39 9.70 6.11 -6.55
N VAL A 40 10.47 5.50 -5.66
CA VAL A 40 10.51 4.07 -5.43
C VAL A 40 9.98 3.79 -4.04
N ILE A 41 8.94 2.97 -3.97
CA ILE A 41 8.27 2.61 -2.72
C ILE A 41 8.52 1.12 -2.48
N GLN A 42 9.03 0.80 -1.30
CA GLN A 42 9.18 -0.56 -0.80
C GLN A 42 7.93 -0.95 -0.01
N ILE A 43 7.40 -2.14 -0.26
CA ILE A 43 6.35 -2.75 0.56
C ILE A 43 7.03 -3.37 1.78
N THR A 44 6.64 -2.92 2.97
CA THR A 44 7.19 -3.39 4.25
C THR A 44 6.20 -4.26 5.02
N GLU A 45 4.89 -4.14 4.76
CA GLU A 45 3.86 -4.95 5.41
C GLU A 45 2.61 -5.10 4.52
N GLY A 46 2.00 -6.30 4.56
CA GLY A 46 0.76 -6.63 3.86
C GLY A 46 0.95 -7.54 2.64
N ASP A 47 -0.15 -8.16 2.19
CA ASP A 47 -0.16 -9.13 1.08
C ASP A 47 -0.61 -8.46 -0.23
N VAL A 48 0.29 -7.64 -0.79
CA VAL A 48 0.08 -7.06 -2.12
C VAL A 48 0.33 -8.16 -3.17
N ASP A 49 -0.51 -8.21 -4.21
CA ASP A 49 -0.30 -9.12 -5.35
C ASP A 49 1.10 -8.95 -5.93
N LYS A 50 1.87 -10.05 -5.90
CA LYS A 50 3.27 -10.10 -6.36
C LYS A 50 3.44 -9.76 -7.84
N ALA A 51 2.38 -9.81 -8.64
CA ALA A 51 2.42 -9.40 -10.04
C ALA A 51 2.57 -7.87 -10.23
N LEU A 52 2.28 -7.08 -9.19
CA LEU A 52 2.21 -5.62 -9.22
C LEU A 52 3.54 -4.93 -8.87
N TYR A 53 4.51 -5.64 -8.32
CA TYR A 53 5.79 -5.08 -7.89
C TYR A 53 6.97 -5.95 -8.32
N GLU A 54 8.19 -5.41 -8.22
CA GLU A 54 9.41 -6.15 -8.47
C GLU A 54 9.95 -6.71 -7.15
N PRO A 55 10.18 -8.05 -7.06
CA PRO A 55 10.69 -8.65 -5.84
C PRO A 55 12.11 -8.16 -5.51
N SER A 56 12.90 -7.82 -6.52
CA SER A 56 14.24 -7.25 -6.38
C SER A 56 14.49 -6.28 -7.53
N TRP A 57 14.94 -5.07 -7.21
CA TRP A 57 15.31 -4.04 -8.17
C TRP A 57 16.60 -3.35 -7.72
N GLN A 58 17.56 -3.21 -8.64
CA GLN A 58 18.80 -2.49 -8.38
C GLN A 58 18.70 -1.07 -8.95
N ASN A 59 18.97 -0.07 -8.11
CA ASN A 59 19.12 1.29 -8.58
C ASN A 59 20.42 1.42 -9.39
N PRO A 60 20.36 1.73 -10.70
CA PRO A 60 21.54 1.76 -11.55
C PRO A 60 22.48 2.93 -11.25
N LEU A 61 22.02 3.94 -10.50
CA LEU A 61 22.84 5.11 -10.14
C LEU A 61 23.64 4.88 -8.86
N THR A 62 23.11 4.07 -7.92
CA THR A 62 23.71 3.86 -6.60
C THR A 62 24.20 2.43 -6.37
N ASN A 63 23.87 1.51 -7.28
CA ASN A 63 24.06 0.05 -7.14
C ASN A 63 23.34 -0.56 -5.91
N THR A 64 22.47 0.19 -5.25
CA THR A 64 21.68 -0.29 -4.11
C THR A 64 20.55 -1.19 -4.60
N THR A 65 20.44 -2.38 -4.04
CA THR A 65 19.34 -3.31 -4.33
C THR A 65 18.24 -3.18 -3.29
N TYR A 66 17.02 -2.94 -3.74
CA TYR A 66 15.81 -2.89 -2.92
C TYR A 66 14.93 -4.11 -3.21
N GLN A 67 14.21 -4.58 -2.20
CA GLN A 67 13.31 -5.73 -2.31
C GLN A 67 11.85 -5.27 -2.26
N ASN A 68 10.97 -5.98 -2.95
CA ASN A 68 9.52 -5.76 -2.96
C ASN A 68 9.13 -4.30 -3.26
N VAL A 69 9.64 -3.75 -4.36
CA VAL A 69 9.48 -2.34 -4.72
C VAL A 69 8.63 -2.12 -5.97
N PHE A 70 7.99 -0.96 -6.04
CA PHE A 70 7.33 -0.46 -7.24
C PHE A 70 7.61 1.04 -7.41
N GLY A 71 7.47 1.52 -8.65
CA GLY A 71 7.49 2.95 -8.97
C GLY A 71 6.14 3.62 -8.67
N LEU A 72 6.16 4.83 -8.14
CA LEU A 72 4.94 5.59 -7.87
C LEU A 72 4.18 5.91 -9.19
N GLY A 73 2.91 5.49 -9.27
CA GLY A 73 2.01 5.81 -10.39
C GLY A 73 1.10 7.02 -10.15
N SER A 74 0.81 7.33 -8.88
CA SER A 74 -0.11 8.39 -8.45
C SER A 74 0.62 9.70 -8.13
N ILE A 75 1.46 10.15 -9.06
CA ILE A 75 2.38 11.27 -8.84
C ILE A 75 1.69 12.60 -8.49
N CYS A 76 0.44 12.80 -8.94
CA CYS A 76 -0.28 14.05 -8.70
C CYS A 76 -0.91 14.13 -7.30
N THR A 77 -1.14 12.99 -6.66
CA THR A 77 -1.85 12.90 -5.38
C THR A 77 -0.94 12.46 -4.23
N PHE A 78 0.32 12.13 -4.51
CA PHE A 78 1.28 11.73 -3.49
C PHE A 78 1.73 12.94 -2.65
N PRO A 79 1.59 12.92 -1.30
CA PRO A 79 1.90 14.07 -0.46
C PRO A 79 3.38 14.46 -0.52
N SER A 80 3.66 15.75 -0.68
CA SER A 80 5.01 16.30 -0.66
C SER A 80 5.69 16.25 0.71
N THR A 81 4.89 16.04 1.77
CA THR A 81 5.34 15.91 3.16
C THR A 81 6.13 14.63 3.43
N ILE A 82 5.92 13.57 2.63
CA ILE A 82 6.63 12.30 2.76
C ILE A 82 8.04 12.41 2.13
N LYS A 83 9.05 11.99 2.89
CA LYS A 83 10.47 12.07 2.55
C LYS A 83 11.09 10.69 2.42
N GLU A 84 12.28 10.61 1.81
CA GLU A 84 13.04 9.35 1.79
C GLU A 84 13.26 8.85 3.21
N GLY A 85 13.08 7.55 3.40
CA GLY A 85 13.16 6.90 4.70
C GLY A 85 11.83 6.83 5.45
N ASP A 86 10.85 7.67 5.13
CA ASP A 86 9.57 7.67 5.82
C ASP A 86 8.75 6.42 5.50
N GLU A 87 8.08 5.91 6.53
CA GLU A 87 7.07 4.87 6.42
C GLU A 87 5.68 5.49 6.40
N PHE A 88 4.77 4.91 5.63
CA PHE A 88 3.39 5.36 5.51
C PHE A 88 2.48 4.21 5.14
N TYR A 89 1.18 4.42 5.34
CA TYR A 89 0.16 3.47 4.95
C TYR A 89 -0.50 3.91 3.66
N PHE A 90 -0.76 2.96 2.77
CA PHE A 90 -1.37 3.22 1.49
C PHE A 90 -2.37 2.14 1.10
N SER A 91 -3.30 2.47 0.22
CA SER A 91 -4.19 1.52 -0.42
C SER A 91 -4.04 1.59 -1.93
N ILE A 92 -4.44 0.52 -2.62
CA ILE A 92 -4.50 0.44 -4.07
C ILE A 92 -5.96 0.64 -4.49
N PRO A 93 -6.34 1.79 -5.07
CA PRO A 93 -7.72 2.05 -5.43
C PRO A 93 -8.17 1.13 -6.57
N LYS A 94 -9.44 0.73 -6.53
CA LYS A 94 -10.06 -0.10 -7.59
C LYS A 94 -10.23 0.67 -8.90
N ASN A 95 -10.40 1.99 -8.80
CA ASN A 95 -10.59 2.87 -9.94
C ASN A 95 -9.30 3.65 -10.22
N PRO A 96 -9.01 3.98 -11.50
CA PRO A 96 -7.87 4.83 -11.82
C PRO A 96 -7.93 6.19 -11.13
N ILE A 97 -6.80 6.65 -10.62
CA ILE A 97 -6.64 8.01 -10.09
C ILE A 97 -6.36 8.97 -11.23
N VAL A 98 -7.08 10.09 -11.29
CA VAL A 98 -6.85 11.16 -12.28
C VAL A 98 -5.46 11.79 -12.07
N GLN A 99 -4.66 11.88 -13.15
CA GLN A 99 -3.27 12.39 -13.12
C GLN A 99 -3.09 13.68 -13.94
N ASN A 100 -3.94 14.68 -13.71
CA ASN A 100 -3.98 15.92 -14.52
C ASN A 100 -3.05 17.04 -14.00
N CYS A 101 -1.92 16.70 -13.37
CA CYS A 101 -0.96 17.68 -12.89
C CYS A 101 0.18 17.92 -13.91
N PRO A 102 0.80 19.12 -13.92
CA PRO A 102 2.00 19.36 -14.72
C PRO A 102 3.10 18.36 -14.37
N GLN A 103 3.64 17.68 -15.37
CA GLN A 103 4.74 16.74 -15.20
C GLN A 103 6.03 17.34 -15.77
N CYS A 104 7.11 17.31 -15.00
CA CYS A 104 8.42 17.67 -15.54
C CYS A 104 9.01 16.50 -16.34
N LYS A 105 9.83 16.84 -17.35
CA LYS A 105 10.39 15.89 -18.31
C LYS A 105 11.68 15.20 -17.84
N ALA A 106 12.18 15.54 -16.65
CA ALA A 106 13.39 14.92 -16.11
C ALA A 106 13.08 13.52 -15.58
N PHE A 107 14.05 12.61 -15.70
CA PHE A 107 13.88 11.20 -15.37
C PHE A 107 14.84 10.78 -14.26
N SER A 108 14.32 10.01 -13.31
CA SER A 108 15.13 9.17 -12.42
C SER A 108 14.72 7.71 -12.60
N PRO A 109 15.67 6.77 -12.50
CA PRO A 109 15.35 5.36 -12.64
C PRO A 109 14.44 4.90 -11.50
N ILE A 110 13.44 4.13 -11.88
CA ILE A 110 12.46 3.49 -11.00
C ILE A 110 12.20 2.07 -11.51
N PRO A 111 11.61 1.18 -10.70
CA PRO A 111 11.10 -0.10 -11.18
C PRO A 111 10.18 0.08 -12.40
N SER A 112 10.19 -0.90 -13.30
CA SER A 112 9.29 -1.01 -14.44
C SER A 112 7.83 -1.14 -14.02
N LYS A 113 7.59 -1.82 -12.89
CA LYS A 113 6.26 -1.98 -12.28
C LYS A 113 5.87 -0.71 -11.54
N LYS A 114 4.69 -0.16 -11.86
CA LYS A 114 4.16 1.05 -11.22
C LYS A 114 2.79 0.80 -10.62
N ILE A 115 2.54 1.38 -9.45
CA ILE A 115 1.25 1.28 -8.76
C ILE A 115 0.78 2.69 -8.41
N SER A 116 -0.47 3.00 -8.75
CA SER A 116 -1.16 4.18 -8.23
C SER A 116 -1.71 3.86 -6.85
N ILE A 117 -1.43 4.73 -5.88
CA ILE A 117 -1.79 4.53 -4.48
C ILE A 117 -2.49 5.76 -3.90
N GLU A 118 -3.31 5.53 -2.88
CA GLU A 118 -3.89 6.55 -2.02
C GLU A 118 -3.36 6.40 -0.60
N ILE A 119 -3.00 7.51 0.06
CA ILE A 119 -2.52 7.46 1.44
C ILE A 119 -3.69 7.17 2.37
N CYS A 120 -3.51 6.16 3.22
CA CYS A 120 -4.47 5.89 4.27
C CYS A 120 -4.27 6.91 5.40
N ASN A 121 -5.32 7.67 5.73
CA ASN A 121 -5.36 8.38 7.00
C ASN A 121 -5.63 7.37 8.11
N LEU A 122 -4.58 6.80 8.69
CA LEU A 122 -4.69 6.22 10.03
C LEU A 122 -4.85 7.40 10.98
N GLY A 123 -6.09 7.82 11.17
CA GLY A 123 -6.43 8.91 12.07
C GLY A 123 -5.80 8.65 13.44
N VAL A 124 -5.13 9.69 13.95
CA VAL A 124 -5.01 9.92 15.38
C VAL A 124 -6.43 9.75 15.95
N LEU A 125 -6.66 8.65 16.66
CA LEU A 125 -7.81 8.51 17.56
C LEU A 125 -7.54 9.32 18.82
#